data_AF-A0A0D0A891-F1
#
_entry.id   AF-A0A0D0A891-F1
#
_cell.length_a   1.000
_cell.length_b   1.000
_cell.length_c   1.000
_cell.angle_alpha   90.00
_cell.angle_beta   90.00
_cell.angle_gamma   90.00
#
_symmetry.space_group_name_H-M   'P 1'
#
loop_
_entity.id
_entity.type
_entity.pdbx_description
1 polymer ?
#
loop_
_entity_poly.entity_id
_entity_poly.type
_entity_poly.pdbx_seq_one_letter_code
_entity_poly.pdbx_strand_id
1 'polypeptide(L)' 'MQTKRGPQVDWFDFFLSAGCEIDDCTRYASAFERDKIDEVILPDITESTMRSLGLREGDIIRVSKAIQQKY' A
#
# COMPACT_ATOMS: atom_id res chain seq x y z
N MET A 1 5.83 19.18 -18.61
CA MET A 1 6.00 17.87 -19.27
C MET A 1 5.51 16.82 -18.28
N GLN A 2 4.28 16.31 -18.41
CA GLN A 2 3.79 15.23 -17.54
C GLN A 2 3.80 13.94 -18.35
N THR A 3 4.78 13.09 -18.09
CA THR A 3 4.83 11.72 -18.60
C THR A 3 3.58 11.01 -18.09
N LYS A 4 2.72 10.56 -19.02
CA LYS A 4 1.63 9.63 -18.71
C LYS A 4 2.26 8.33 -18.20
N ARG A 5 2.44 8.23 -16.88
CA ARG A 5 2.58 6.94 -16.21
C ARG A 5 1.23 6.24 -16.40
N GLY A 6 1.22 4.93 -16.67
CA GLY A 6 -0.01 4.13 -16.71
C GLY A 6 -0.83 4.32 -15.43
N PRO A 7 -2.05 3.78 -15.31
CA PRO A 7 -2.87 3.98 -14.12
C PRO A 7 -2.04 3.69 -12.87
N GLN A 8 -1.60 4.76 -12.20
CA GLN A 8 -0.81 4.62 -10.98
C GLN A 8 -1.82 4.19 -9.92
N VAL A 9 -1.47 3.15 -9.19
CA VAL A 9 -2.26 2.74 -8.04
C VAL A 9 -2.35 3.93 -7.10
N ASP A 10 -3.59 4.32 -6.77
CA ASP A 10 -3.80 5.27 -5.70
C ASP A 10 -3.61 4.53 -4.38
N TRP A 11 -2.37 4.53 -3.89
CA TRP A 11 -2.04 3.85 -2.64
C TRP A 11 -2.75 4.45 -1.45
N PHE A 12 -3.03 5.75 -1.47
CA PHE A 12 -3.79 6.40 -0.41
C PHE A 12 -5.22 5.83 -0.35
N ASP A 13 -5.91 5.77 -1.50
CA ASP A 13 -7.26 5.20 -1.59
C ASP A 13 -7.28 3.70 -1.23
N PHE A 14 -6.23 2.96 -1.60
CA PHE A 14 -6.06 1.56 -1.21
C PHE A 14 -5.99 1.39 0.32
N PHE A 15 -5.13 2.16 1.01
CA PHE A 15 -5.01 2.07 2.47
C PHE A 15 -6.26 2.57 3.18
N LEU A 16 -6.91 3.61 2.64
CA LEU A 16 -8.17 4.13 3.17
C LEU A 16 -9.27 3.06 3.08
N SER A 17 -9.37 2.39 1.94
CA SER A 17 -10.31 1.27 1.71
C SER A 17 -10.01 0.05 2.58
N ALA A 18 -8.73 -0.18 2.91
CA ALA A 18 -8.33 -1.21 3.87
C ALA A 18 -8.70 -0.84 5.32
N GLY A 19 -9.08 0.41 5.61
CA GLY A 19 -9.48 0.89 6.92
C GLY A 19 -8.34 1.44 7.77
N CYS A 20 -7.27 1.94 7.14
CA CYS A 20 -6.21 2.68 7.82
C CYS A 20 -6.64 4.15 8.08
N GLU A 21 -6.03 4.78 9.10
CA GLU A 21 -6.28 6.20 9.39
C GLU A 21 -5.66 7.11 8.31
N ILE A 22 -6.23 8.30 8.10
CA ILE A 22 -5.83 9.23 7.03
C ILE A 22 -4.34 9.60 7.08
N ASP A 23 -3.80 9.86 8.28
CA ASP A 23 -2.39 10.19 8.46
C ASP A 23 -1.48 9.00 8.11
N ASP A 24 -1.90 7.80 8.50
CA ASP A 24 -1.19 6.55 8.20
C ASP A 24 -1.26 6.24 6.70
N CYS A 25 -2.41 6.43 6.03
CA CYS A 25 -2.58 6.28 4.58
C CYS A 25 -1.58 7.12 3.79
N THR A 26 -1.43 8.40 4.14
CA THR A 26 -0.49 9.32 3.47
C THR A 26 0.95 8.85 3.60
N ARG A 27 1.32 8.40 4.80
CA ARG A 27 2.66 7.89 5.11
C ARG A 27 2.95 6.58 4.37
N TYR A 28 2.00 5.63 4.38
CA TYR A 28 2.17 4.34 3.74
C TYR A 28 2.19 4.46 2.22
N ALA A 29 1.32 5.30 1.64
CA ALA A 29 1.34 5.60 0.21
C ALA A 29 2.70 6.13 -0.23
N SER A 30 3.24 7.11 0.50
CA SER A 30 4.57 7.65 0.23
C SER A 30 5.69 6.59 0.32
N ALA A 31 5.55 5.62 1.24
CA ALA A 31 6.49 4.51 1.36
C ALA A 31 6.40 3.56 0.16
N PHE A 32 5.19 3.20 -0.26
CA PHE A 32 4.95 2.33 -1.41
C PHE A 32 5.42 2.96 -2.72
N GLU A 33 5.17 4.26 -2.92
CA GLU A 33 5.66 4.98 -4.09
C GLU A 33 7.19 5.05 -4.14
N ARG A 34 7.84 5.36 -3.00
CA ARG A 34 9.30 5.44 -2.90
C ARG A 34 9.97 4.11 -3.21
N ASP A 35 9.40 3.02 -2.70
CA ASP A 35 9.92 1.67 -2.89
C ASP A 35 9.43 1.04 -4.21
N LYS A 36 8.71 1.82 -5.04
CA LYS A 36 8.18 1.44 -6.35
C LYS A 36 7.30 0.19 -6.32
N ILE A 37 6.48 0.10 -5.29
CA ILE A 37 5.44 -0.91 -5.19
C ILE A 37 4.35 -0.60 -6.22
N ASP A 38 3.95 -1.62 -6.97
CA ASP A 38 2.88 -1.61 -7.97
C ASP A 38 1.95 -2.83 -7.80
N GLU A 39 0.90 -2.92 -8.62
CA GLU A 39 -0.05 -4.05 -8.57
C GLU A 39 0.58 -5.40 -8.90
N VAL A 40 1.69 -5.42 -9.64
CA VAL A 40 2.35 -6.66 -10.05
C VAL A 40 3.04 -7.30 -8.87
N ILE A 41 3.71 -6.50 -8.03
CA ILE A 41 4.43 -7.00 -6.87
C ILE A 41 3.59 -7.03 -5.59
N LEU A 42 2.43 -6.36 -5.57
CA LEU A 42 1.54 -6.30 -4.40
C LEU A 42 1.16 -7.70 -3.84
N PRO A 43 0.87 -8.73 -4.66
CA PRO A 43 0.58 -10.08 -4.16
C PRO A 43 1.76 -10.75 -3.43
N ASP A 44 2.99 -10.33 -3.74
CA ASP A 44 4.22 -10.86 -3.13
C ASP A 44 4.62 -10.11 -1.86
N ILE A 45 3.92 -9.02 -1.51
CA ILE A 45 4.18 -8.25 -0.28
C ILE A 45 3.83 -9.09 0.94
N THR A 46 4.80 -9.24 1.84
CA THR A 46 4.62 -9.95 3.11
C THR A 46 4.41 -8.97 4.27
N GLU A 47 3.90 -9.48 5.40
CA GLU A 47 3.82 -8.72 6.66
C GLU A 47 5.18 -8.17 7.11
N SER A 48 6.26 -8.93 6.88
CA SER A 48 7.62 -8.49 7.18
C SER A 48 8.04 -7.29 6.32
N THR A 49 7.68 -7.32 5.03
CA THR A 49 7.92 -6.19 4.11
C THR A 49 7.13 -4.97 4.58
N MET A 50 5.85 -5.12 4.92
CA MET A 50 5.02 -4.02 5.43
C MET A 50 5.57 -3.40 6.73
N ARG A 51 6.06 -4.23 7.66
CA ARG A 51 6.73 -3.74 8.87
C ARG A 51 7.98 -2.93 8.55
N SER A 52 8.77 -3.38 7.57
CA SER A 52 9.98 -2.68 7.11
C SER A 52 9.67 -1.35 6.43
N LEU A 53 8.51 -1.25 5.75
CA LEU A 53 7.97 -0.01 5.19
C LEU A 53 7.38 0.93 6.25
N GLY A 54 7.27 0.46 7.50
CA GLY A 54 6.85 1.25 8.65
C GLY A 54 5.35 1.25 8.90
N LEU A 55 4.62 0.23 8.44
CA LEU A 55 3.22 0.00 8.80
C LEU A 55 3.09 -0.47 10.25
N ARG A 56 2.01 -0.06 10.92
CA ARG A 56 1.67 -0.52 12.27
C ARG A 56 1.09 -1.94 12.23
N GLU A 57 1.34 -2.76 13.26
CA GLU A 57 0.87 -4.16 13.31
C GLU A 57 -0.64 -4.31 13.07
N GLY A 58 -1.47 -3.41 13.61
CA GLY A 58 -2.92 -3.44 13.37
C GLY A 58 -3.30 -3.18 11.91
N ASP A 59 -2.55 -2.31 11.23
CA ASP A 59 -2.78 -1.99 9.81
C ASP A 59 -2.22 -3.06 8.89
N ILE A 60 -1.12 -3.71 9.27
CA ILE A 60 -0.58 -4.87 8.55
C ILE A 60 -1.66 -5.94 8.38
N ILE A 61 -2.42 -6.23 9.44
CA ILE A 61 -3.52 -7.22 9.39
C ILE A 61 -4.61 -6.77 8.39
N ARG A 62 -4.99 -5.49 8.43
CA ARG A 62 -6.01 -4.90 7.54
C ARG A 62 -5.58 -4.94 6.07
N VAL A 63 -4.35 -4.52 5.80
CA VAL A 63 -3.77 -4.47 4.46
C VAL A 63 -3.55 -5.87 3.91
N SER A 64 -3.02 -6.79 4.71
CA SER A 64 -2.86 -8.20 4.33
C SER A 64 -4.20 -8.80 3.89
N LYS A 65 -5.27 -8.54 4.65
CA LYS A 65 -6.63 -8.97 4.28
C LYS A 65 -7.14 -8.30 3.01
N ALA A 66 -6.86 -7.01 2.80
CA ALA A 66 -7.25 -6.30 1.58
C ALA A 66 -6.54 -6.85 0.33
N ILE A 67 -5.25 -7.21 0.45
CA ILE A 67 -4.49 -7.85 -0.63
C ILE A 67 -5.10 -9.23 -0.95
N GLN A 68 -5.37 -10.06 0.07
CA GLN A 68 -6.00 -11.37 -0.09
C GLN A 68 -7.43 -11.33 -0.65
N GLN A 69 -8.14 -10.21 -0.54
CA GLN A 69 -9.48 -10.07 -1.12
C GLN A 69 -9.44 -9.60 -2.56
N LYS A 70 -8.36 -8.93 -2.97
CA LYS A 70 -8.19 -8.40 -4.32
C LYS A 70 -7.65 -9.46 -5.29
N TYR A 71 -6.94 -10.48 -4.81
CA TYR A 71 -6.28 -11.54 -5.59
C TYR A 71 -6.64 -12.93 -5.06
#